data_AF-A0A3B8PWV9-F1
#
_entry.id   AF-A0A3B8PWV9-F1
#
_cell.length_a   1.000
_cell.length_b   1.000
_cell.length_c   1.000
_cell.angle_alpha   90.00
_cell.angle_beta   90.00
_cell.angle_gamma   90.00
#
_symmetry.space_group_name_H-M   'P 1'
#
loop_
_entity.id
_entity.type
_entity.pdbx_description
1 polymer ?
#
loop_
_entity_poly.entity_id
_entity_poly.type
_entity_poly.pdbx_seq_one_letter_code
_entity_poly.pdbx_strand_id
1 'polypeptide(L)'
;MTALLALEDQRRELWSELHRRPELARIPAKEVDLVANPISTAETEFLNTVFVHFCTGWRLAKEHRILSVNDLGRDISVFLQNPIPSQVWKRTTQIRERRFVDFVEKARAAPG
;
A
#
# COMPACT_ATOMS: atom_id res chain seq x y z
N MET A 1 -19.73 -7.49 -10.54
CA MET A 1 -18.74 -8.36 -11.19
C MET A 1 -17.60 -7.58 -11.86
N THR A 2 -17.86 -6.42 -12.48
CA THR A 2 -16.84 -5.56 -13.11
C THR A 2 -15.81 -4.96 -12.14
N ALA A 3 -16.23 -4.55 -10.93
CA ALA A 3 -15.32 -3.90 -9.98
C ALA A 3 -14.22 -4.82 -9.41
N LEU A 4 -14.51 -6.12 -9.24
CA LEU A 4 -13.52 -7.08 -8.74
C LEU A 4 -12.45 -7.37 -9.80
N LEU A 5 -12.86 -7.60 -11.05
CA LEU A 5 -11.94 -7.79 -12.17
C LEU A 5 -11.05 -6.56 -12.38
N ALA A 6 -11.63 -5.35 -12.30
CA ALA A 6 -10.86 -4.11 -12.41
C ALA A 6 -9.82 -3.96 -11.29
N LEU A 7 -10.13 -4.38 -10.05
CA LEU A 7 -9.17 -4.38 -8.95
C LEU A 7 -8.04 -5.39 -9.18
N GLU A 8 -8.35 -6.59 -9.67
CA GLU A 8 -7.35 -7.60 -9.99
C GLU A 8 -6.40 -7.16 -11.11
N ASP A 9 -6.93 -6.50 -12.14
CA ASP A 9 -6.16 -5.93 -13.24
C ASP A 9 -5.26 -4.79 -12.76
N GLN A 10 -5.78 -3.87 -11.96
CA GLN A 10 -4.97 -2.81 -11.35
C GLN A 10 -3.84 -3.37 -10.48
N ARG A 11 -4.14 -4.41 -9.68
CA ARG A 11 -3.13 -5.09 -8.86
C ARG A 11 -2.05 -5.71 -9.74
N ARG A 12 -2.43 -6.40 -10.83
CA ARG A 12 -1.49 -6.98 -11.79
C ARG A 12 -0.60 -5.92 -12.42
N GLU A 13 -1.16 -4.77 -12.77
CA GLU A 13 -0.41 -3.66 -13.37
C GLU A 13 0.61 -3.10 -12.38
N LEU A 14 0.22 -2.81 -11.14
CA LEU A 14 1.12 -2.33 -10.09
C LEU A 14 2.29 -3.29 -9.84
N TRP A 15 2.01 -4.60 -9.80
CA TRP A 15 3.08 -5.60 -9.66
C TRP A 15 3.95 -5.67 -10.91
N SER A 16 3.37 -5.57 -12.10
CA SER A 16 4.15 -5.57 -13.35
C SER A 16 5.07 -4.36 -13.42
N GLU A 17 4.59 -3.18 -13.03
CA GLU A 17 5.38 -1.96 -12.96
C GLU A 17 6.55 -2.11 -11.97
N LEU A 18 6.29 -2.64 -10.76
CA LEU A 18 7.32 -2.89 -9.75
C LEU A 18 8.46 -3.78 -10.29
N HIS A 19 8.13 -4.81 -11.07
CA HIS A 19 9.13 -5.73 -11.63
C HIS A 19 9.86 -5.15 -12.85
N ARG A 20 9.23 -4.26 -13.63
CA ARG A 20 9.83 -3.67 -14.83
C ARG A 20 10.75 -2.48 -14.52
N ARG A 21 10.53 -1.81 -13.39
CA ARG A 21 11.24 -0.58 -13.02
C ARG A 21 12.34 -0.87 -11.99
N PRO A 22 13.62 -0.96 -12.37
CA PRO A 22 14.70 -1.30 -11.45
C PRO A 22 14.85 -0.29 -10.31
N GLU A 23 14.46 0.98 -10.52
CA GLU A 23 14.47 2.01 -9.47
C GLU A 23 13.47 1.76 -8.34
N LEU A 24 12.54 0.81 -8.51
CA LEU A 24 11.55 0.40 -7.51
C LEU A 24 11.97 -0.87 -6.75
N ALA A 25 13.09 -1.51 -7.11
CA ALA A 25 13.49 -2.81 -6.61
C ALA A 25 13.71 -2.88 -5.09
N ARG A 26 13.92 -1.73 -4.42
CA ARG A 26 14.10 -1.67 -2.96
C ARG A 26 12.80 -1.69 -2.18
N ILE A 27 11.66 -1.36 -2.79
CA ILE A 27 10.36 -1.32 -2.10
C ILE A 27 10.01 -2.63 -1.36
N PRO A 28 10.23 -3.83 -1.93
CA PRO A 28 9.98 -5.08 -1.22
C PRO A 28 11.10 -5.47 -0.23
N ALA A 29 12.24 -4.78 -0.22
CA ALA A 29 13.37 -5.14 0.62
C ALA A 29 13.05 -4.94 2.11
N LYS A 30 13.47 -5.90 2.94
CA LYS A 30 13.26 -5.86 4.40
C LYS A 30 14.31 -5.01 5.12
N GLU A 31 15.49 -4.86 4.51
CA GLU A 31 16.61 -4.10 5.04
C GLU A 31 17.09 -3.11 3.98
N VAL A 32 17.11 -1.83 4.32
CA VAL A 32 17.59 -0.74 3.46
C VAL A 32 18.26 0.32 4.32
N ASP A 33 19.38 0.86 3.84
CA ASP A 33 20.01 2.02 4.45
C ASP A 33 19.37 3.30 3.88
N LEU A 34 18.40 3.85 4.61
CA LEU A 34 17.71 5.08 4.23
C LEU A 34 18.50 6.36 4.54
N VAL A 35 19.61 6.24 5.27
CA VAL A 35 20.53 7.37 5.53
C VAL A 35 21.47 7.52 4.34
N ALA A 36 22.14 6.44 3.93
CA ALA A 36 23.02 6.47 2.77
C ALA A 36 22.25 6.56 1.45
N ASN A 37 21.09 5.92 1.36
CA ASN A 37 20.26 5.89 0.15
C ASN A 37 18.83 6.32 0.49
N PRO A 38 18.54 7.64 0.49
CA PRO A 38 17.21 8.16 0.75
C PRO A 38 16.13 7.56 -0.15
N ILE A 39 14.88 7.66 0.29
CA ILE A 39 13.72 7.27 -0.53
C ILE A 39 13.68 8.17 -1.75
N SER A 40 13.64 7.57 -2.94
CA SER A 40 13.60 8.29 -4.20
C SER A 40 12.22 8.87 -4.48
N THR A 41 12.16 9.84 -5.39
CA THR A 41 10.89 10.37 -5.90
C THR A 41 10.06 9.27 -6.56
N ALA A 42 10.69 8.40 -7.37
CA ALA A 42 10.02 7.30 -8.05
C ALA A 42 9.37 6.31 -7.07
N GLU A 43 10.07 5.96 -5.98
CA GLU A 43 9.52 5.09 -4.93
C GLU A 43 8.34 5.76 -4.21
N THR A 44 8.46 7.06 -3.93
CA THR A 44 7.39 7.84 -3.27
C THR A 44 6.13 7.92 -4.14
N GLU A 45 6.29 8.23 -5.43
CA GLU A 45 5.19 8.33 -6.39
C GLU A 45 4.49 6.98 -6.58
N PHE A 46 5.26 5.91 -6.80
CA PHE A 46 4.72 4.57 -6.92
C PHE A 46 3.93 4.16 -5.67
N LEU A 47 4.51 4.36 -4.48
CA LEU A 47 3.84 4.01 -3.22
C LEU A 47 2.58 4.85 -2.99
N ASN A 48 2.56 6.12 -3.41
CA ASN A 48 1.35 6.92 -3.36
C ASN A 48 0.22 6.30 -4.19
N THR A 49 0.53 5.81 -5.39
CA THR A 49 -0.43 5.08 -6.24
C THR A 49 -0.91 3.80 -5.57
N VAL A 50 0.01 3.01 -4.99
CA VAL A 50 -0.34 1.79 -4.23
C VAL A 50 -1.28 2.10 -3.07
N PHE A 51 -1.02 3.16 -2.31
CA PHE A 51 -1.89 3.53 -1.19
C PHE A 51 -3.26 4.06 -1.63
N VAL A 52 -3.36 4.72 -2.79
CA VAL A 52 -4.66 5.06 -3.40
C VAL A 52 -5.42 3.77 -3.77
N HIS A 53 -4.74 2.77 -4.32
CA HIS A 53 -5.35 1.48 -4.63
C HIS A 53 -5.86 0.77 -3.36
N PHE A 54 -5.07 0.73 -2.28
CA PHE A 54 -5.55 0.22 -0.99
C PHE A 54 -6.77 0.97 -0.45
N CYS A 55 -6.80 2.30 -0.57
CA CYS A 55 -7.93 3.11 -0.13
C CYS A 55 -9.20 2.77 -0.95
N THR A 56 -9.06 2.63 -2.27
CA THR A 56 -10.15 2.21 -3.16
C THR A 56 -10.67 0.80 -2.80
N GLY A 57 -9.75 -0.16 -2.61
CA GLY A 57 -10.10 -1.51 -2.17
C GLY A 57 -10.83 -1.50 -0.82
N TRP A 58 -10.40 -0.66 0.11
CA TRP A 58 -11.04 -0.52 1.43
C TRP A 58 -12.45 0.06 1.34
N ARG A 59 -12.69 1.08 0.52
CA ARG A 59 -14.03 1.62 0.27
C ARG A 59 -14.95 0.54 -0.30
N LEU A 60 -14.48 -0.21 -1.29
CA LEU A 60 -15.24 -1.32 -1.90
C LEU A 60 -15.51 -2.47 -0.91
N ALA A 61 -14.54 -2.78 -0.04
CA ALA A 61 -14.72 -3.76 1.03
C ALA A 61 -15.78 -3.30 2.05
N LYS A 62 -15.73 -2.03 2.45
CA LYS A 62 -16.59 -1.48 3.50
C LYS A 62 -18.01 -1.20 3.03
N GLU A 63 -18.18 -0.64 1.85
CA GLU A 63 -19.48 -0.14 1.35
C GLU A 63 -20.22 -1.21 0.54
N HIS A 64 -19.49 -2.02 -0.21
CA HIS A 64 -20.07 -2.98 -1.17
C HIS A 64 -19.79 -4.44 -0.83
N ARG A 65 -19.01 -4.72 0.23
CA ARG A 65 -18.63 -6.08 0.67
C ARG A 65 -18.04 -6.95 -0.44
N ILE A 66 -17.39 -6.32 -1.42
CA ILE A 66 -16.75 -7.00 -2.55
C ILE A 66 -15.48 -7.73 -2.10
N LEU A 67 -14.82 -7.20 -1.08
CA LEU A 67 -13.61 -7.73 -0.48
C LEU A 67 -13.77 -7.86 1.03
N SER A 68 -12.97 -8.74 1.63
CA SER A 68 -12.83 -8.87 3.07
C SER A 68 -12.02 -7.69 3.63
N VAL A 69 -12.65 -6.90 4.51
CA VAL A 69 -11.98 -5.79 5.23
C VAL A 69 -10.84 -6.33 6.09
N ASN A 70 -10.97 -7.53 6.65
CA ASN A 70 -9.96 -8.16 7.49
C ASN A 70 -8.73 -8.57 6.68
N ASP A 71 -8.93 -9.20 5.52
CA ASP A 71 -7.82 -9.63 4.68
C ASP A 71 -7.09 -8.42 4.10
N LEU A 72 -7.82 -7.38 3.69
CA LEU A 72 -7.20 -6.12 3.27
C LEU A 72 -6.38 -5.47 4.41
N GLY A 73 -6.86 -5.56 5.64
CA GLY A 73 -6.14 -5.09 6.82
C GLY A 73 -4.84 -5.86 7.05
N ARG A 74 -4.87 -7.19 6.90
CA ARG A 74 -3.66 -8.03 6.97
C ARG A 74 -2.67 -7.67 5.87
N ASP A 75 -3.14 -7.51 4.63
CA ASP A 75 -2.29 -7.21 3.47
C ASP A 75 -1.54 -5.89 3.65
N ILE A 76 -2.24 -4.81 4.03
CA ILE A 76 -1.59 -3.51 4.24
C ILE A 76 -0.68 -3.53 5.47
N SER A 77 -1.04 -4.27 6.53
CA SER A 77 -0.19 -4.41 7.71
C SER A 77 1.14 -5.10 7.36
N VAL A 78 1.10 -6.21 6.61
CA VAL A 78 2.30 -6.92 6.12
C VAL A 78 3.11 -6.04 5.17
N PHE A 79 2.47 -5.32 4.26
CA PHE A 79 3.14 -4.42 3.33
C PHE A 79 3.91 -3.30 4.05
N LEU A 80 3.33 -2.74 5.11
CA LEU A 80 3.94 -1.69 5.92
C LEU A 80 5.02 -2.18 6.91
N GLN A 81 5.31 -3.48 6.95
CA GLN A 81 6.51 -4.01 7.61
C GLN A 81 7.78 -3.68 6.83
N ASN A 82 7.68 -3.40 5.53
CA ASN A 82 8.84 -3.01 4.73
C ASN A 82 9.24 -1.55 5.04
N PRO A 83 10.55 -1.22 5.13
CA PRO A 83 10.97 0.10 5.61
C PRO A 83 10.53 1.27 4.71
N ILE A 84 10.63 1.12 3.38
CA ILE A 84 10.25 2.17 2.43
C ILE A 84 8.73 2.42 2.44
N PRO A 85 7.85 1.40 2.29
CA PRO A 85 6.41 1.58 2.47
C PRO A 85 6.04 2.23 3.81
N SER A 86 6.63 1.76 4.91
CA SER A 86 6.37 2.32 6.25
C SER A 86 6.71 3.81 6.35
N GLN A 87 7.87 4.21 5.84
CA GLN A 87 8.32 5.60 5.84
C GLN A 87 7.45 6.50 4.95
N VAL A 88 7.13 6.07 3.72
CA VAL A 88 6.27 6.85 2.83
C VAL A 88 4.86 6.97 3.40
N TRP A 89 4.32 5.90 3.99
CA TRP A 89 3.04 5.96 4.70
C TRP A 89 3.04 7.05 5.77
N LYS A 90 4.01 7.02 6.70
CA LYS A 90 4.14 8.03 7.76
C LYS A 90 4.17 9.46 7.21
N ARG A 91 4.97 9.70 6.16
CA ARG A 91 5.11 11.02 5.51
C ARG A 91 3.83 11.50 4.81
N THR A 92 2.97 10.59 4.38
CA THR A 92 1.81 10.90 3.54
C THR A 92 0.47 10.73 4.25
N THR A 93 0.44 10.26 5.50
CA THR A 93 -0.81 10.04 6.27
C THR A 93 -1.70 11.29 6.35
N GLN A 94 -1.11 12.49 6.48
CA GLN A 94 -1.86 13.73 6.67
C GLN A 94 -2.68 14.16 5.44
N ILE A 95 -2.30 13.72 4.25
CA ILE A 95 -3.00 14.04 2.99
C ILE A 95 -4.00 12.94 2.58
N ARG A 96 -4.11 11.87 3.36
CA ARG A 96 -4.99 10.73 3.06
C ARG A 96 -6.35 10.86 3.74
N GLU A 97 -7.32 10.11 3.23
CA GLU A 97 -8.64 10.03 3.84
C GLU A 97 -8.52 9.55 5.29
N ARG A 98 -9.03 10.36 6.24
CA ARG A 98 -8.87 10.11 7.67
C ARG A 98 -9.39 8.74 8.11
N ARG A 99 -10.55 8.33 7.61
CA ARG A 99 -11.17 7.04 7.97
C ARG A 99 -10.35 5.84 7.47
N PHE A 100 -9.66 6.00 6.33
CA PHE A 100 -8.74 4.99 5.81
C PHE A 100 -7.47 4.93 6.67
N VAL A 101 -6.92 6.08 7.06
CA VAL A 101 -5.77 6.12 7.99
C VAL A 101 -6.10 5.41 9.30
N ASP A 102 -7.27 5.70 9.91
CA ASP A 102 -7.69 5.05 11.15
C ASP A 102 -7.83 3.52 11.00
N PHE A 103 -8.28 3.05 9.82
CA PHE A 103 -8.33 1.61 9.51
C PHE A 103 -6.93 1.00 9.44
N VAL A 104 -5.99 1.62 8.73
CA VAL A 104 -4.62 1.13 8.59
C VAL A 104 -3.89 1.11 9.93
N GLU A 105 -4.00 2.17 10.74
CA GLU A 105 -3.35 2.20 12.05
C GLU A 105 -3.91 1.13 13.01
N LYS A 106 -5.22 0.86 12.96
CA LYS A 106 -5.80 -0.27 13.70
C LYS A 106 -5.28 -1.62 13.21
N ALA A 107 -5.17 -1.82 11.90
CA ALA A 107 -4.66 -3.05 11.32
C ALA A 107 -3.17 -3.31 11.68
N ARG A 108 -2.38 -2.24 11.87
CA ARG A 108 -0.98 -2.34 12.32
C ARG A 108 -0.84 -2.64 13.81
N ALA A 109 -1.81 -2.26 14.62
CA ALA A 109 -1.79 -2.45 16.07
C ALA A 109 -2.32 -3.82 16.52
N ALA A 110 -3.05 -4.54 15.65
CA ALA A 110 -3.55 -5.87 15.95
C ALA A 110 -2.39 -6.89 15.95
N PRO A 111 -2.28 -7.78 16.96
CA PRO A 111 -1.38 -8.92 16.89
C PRO A 111 -1.79 -9.82 15.71
N GLY A 112 -0.83 -10.14 14.84
CA GLY A 112 -1.01 -10.96 13.65
C GLY A 112 -1.25 -12.43 13.95
#